data_AF-A0A2T6IJ99-F1
#
_entry.id   AF-A0A2T6IJ99-F1
#
_cell.length_a   1.000
_cell.length_b   1.000
_cell.length_c   1.000
_cell.angle_alpha   90.00
_cell.angle_beta   90.00
_cell.angle_gamma   90.00
#
_symmetry.space_group_name_H-M   'P 1'
#
loop_
_entity.id
_entity.type
_entity.pdbx_description
1 polymer ?
#
loop_
_entity_poly.entity_id
_entity_poly.type
_entity_poly.pdbx_seq_one_letter_code
_entity_poly.pdbx_strand_id
1 'polypeptide(L)'
;MFRENGERLFFSLKIAREVDPEGLRTVGVVTKVDTLEEGADCSEVLRNRVIPLKRGYVGVVCRGQRQAAEMSIRDGLKEEESFFRSHPAYRAIASKQGIPFLAKMLNQILMKHIREALPELRSRISRLLQKTEAELATYGDPLLEAKANPGALLLHFFSRFARNFQDAIEGKLQAHHSSEQLMGGARINFIFHDWYSRALAEFDPLEGLSDHEIRTAIR
;
A
#
# COMPACT_ATOMS: atom_id res chain seq x y z
N MET A 1 -29.47 28.04 29.22
CA MET A 1 -28.73 28.16 27.94
C MET A 1 -27.50 27.24 27.81
N PHE A 2 -27.00 26.58 28.87
CA PHE A 2 -25.94 25.56 28.75
C PHE A 2 -26.38 24.25 28.07
N ARG A 3 -27.69 23.94 28.04
CA ARG A 3 -28.21 22.70 27.42
C ARG A 3 -28.23 22.74 25.88
N GLU A 4 -28.45 23.89 25.26
CA GLU A 4 -28.46 24.01 23.78
C GLU A 4 -27.07 24.25 23.18
N ASN A 5 -26.16 24.93 23.90
CA ASN A 5 -24.77 25.11 23.45
C ASN A 5 -23.85 23.92 23.79
N GLY A 6 -24.26 23.05 24.72
CA GLY A 6 -23.56 21.81 25.04
C GLY A 6 -23.49 20.85 23.85
N GLU A 7 -24.51 20.77 23.01
CA GLU A 7 -24.52 19.88 21.84
C GLU A 7 -23.46 20.25 20.79
N ARG A 8 -23.12 21.53 20.64
CA ARG A 8 -22.10 21.98 19.68
C ARG A 8 -20.68 21.69 20.13
N LEU A 9 -20.41 21.72 21.45
CA LEU A 9 -19.08 21.44 22.03
C LEU A 9 -18.60 20.00 21.77
N PHE A 10 -19.53 19.06 21.59
CA PHE A 10 -19.21 17.66 21.41
C PHE A 10 -19.28 17.17 19.95
N PHE A 11 -19.68 18.00 18.98
CA PHE A 11 -19.80 17.54 17.60
C PHE A 11 -18.45 17.12 17.01
N SER A 12 -17.40 17.92 17.24
CA SER A 12 -16.03 17.60 16.83
C SER A 12 -15.50 16.33 17.51
N LEU A 13 -15.80 16.17 18.81
CA LEU A 13 -15.41 14.98 19.57
C LEU A 13 -16.19 13.73 19.14
N LYS A 14 -17.46 13.88 18.76
CA LYS A 14 -18.29 12.79 18.25
C LYS A 14 -17.73 12.25 16.93
N ILE A 15 -17.44 13.13 15.98
CA ILE A 15 -16.80 12.75 14.71
C ILE A 15 -15.44 12.12 14.96
N ALA A 16 -14.62 12.71 15.83
CA ALA A 16 -13.31 12.14 16.15
C ALA A 16 -13.43 10.72 16.71
N ARG A 17 -14.43 10.47 17.56
CA ARG A 17 -14.66 9.17 18.20
C ARG A 17 -15.22 8.11 17.24
N GLU A 18 -15.90 8.49 16.16
CA GLU A 18 -16.31 7.57 15.09
C GLU A 18 -15.10 6.93 14.39
N VAL A 19 -13.99 7.66 14.28
CA VAL A 19 -12.78 7.19 13.58
C VAL A 19 -11.59 6.89 14.51
N ASP A 20 -11.64 7.33 15.77
CA ASP A 20 -10.64 7.12 16.82
C ASP A 20 -11.34 6.87 18.18
N PRO A 21 -11.95 5.69 18.39
CA PRO A 21 -12.73 5.40 19.60
C PRO A 21 -11.93 5.51 20.90
N GLU A 22 -10.63 5.21 20.84
CA GLU A 22 -9.71 5.25 21.98
C GLU A 22 -9.03 6.62 22.18
N GLY A 23 -9.23 7.58 21.27
CA GLY A 23 -8.63 8.91 21.35
C GLY A 23 -7.09 8.89 21.30
N LEU A 24 -6.50 7.93 20.58
CA LEU A 24 -5.03 7.74 20.49
C LEU A 24 -4.36 8.82 19.65
N ARG A 25 -5.05 9.26 18.58
CA ARG A 25 -4.54 10.22 17.59
C ARG A 25 -5.24 11.57 17.65
N THR A 26 -6.24 11.72 18.50
CA THR A 26 -7.03 12.94 18.67
C THR A 26 -6.42 13.87 19.72
N VAL A 27 -6.36 15.17 19.42
CA VAL A 27 -5.96 16.25 20.35
C VAL A 27 -7.18 17.12 20.62
N GLY A 28 -7.53 17.32 21.89
CA GLY A 28 -8.60 18.22 22.28
C GLY A 28 -8.11 19.66 22.33
N VAL A 29 -8.78 20.57 21.62
CA VAL A 29 -8.50 22.01 21.71
C VAL A 29 -9.79 22.72 22.13
N VAL A 30 -9.73 23.41 23.27
CA VAL A 30 -10.86 24.17 23.80
C VAL A 30 -10.58 25.65 23.58
N THR A 31 -11.41 26.31 22.77
CA THR A 31 -11.28 27.75 22.48
C THR A 31 -12.29 28.54 23.31
N LYS A 32 -12.10 29.88 23.38
CA LYS A 32 -13.02 30.81 24.05
C LYS A 32 -13.26 30.51 25.53
N VAL A 33 -12.22 30.07 26.23
CA VAL A 33 -12.28 29.79 27.68
C VAL A 33 -12.47 31.05 28.52
N ASP A 34 -12.28 32.22 27.92
CA ASP A 34 -12.48 33.57 28.48
C ASP A 34 -13.96 34.01 28.48
N THR A 35 -14.79 33.47 27.59
CA THR A 35 -16.20 33.91 27.40
C THR A 35 -17.18 33.07 28.24
N LEU A 36 -16.69 32.29 29.20
CA LEU A 36 -17.53 31.46 30.06
C LEU A 36 -18.20 32.31 31.15
N GLU A 37 -19.48 32.04 31.42
CA GLU A 37 -20.23 32.71 32.50
C GLU A 37 -19.60 32.44 33.87
N GLU A 38 -19.69 33.40 34.79
CA GLU A 38 -19.20 33.26 36.16
C GLU A 38 -19.87 32.05 36.85
N GLY A 39 -19.06 31.04 37.18
CA GLY A 39 -19.51 29.78 37.78
C GLY A 39 -19.50 28.57 36.84
N ALA A 40 -19.29 28.77 35.53
CA ALA A 40 -19.06 27.67 34.58
C ALA A 40 -17.58 27.63 34.18
N ASP A 41 -16.88 26.56 34.54
CA ASP A 41 -15.50 26.34 34.13
C ASP A 41 -15.35 25.11 33.22
N CYS A 42 -14.33 25.14 32.36
CA CYS A 42 -13.95 24.00 31.52
C CYS A 42 -12.82 23.19 32.16
N SER A 43 -12.62 23.35 33.47
CA SER A 43 -11.44 22.85 34.16
C SER A 43 -11.41 21.32 34.21
N GLU A 44 -12.56 20.66 34.33
CA GLU A 44 -12.68 19.20 34.28
C GLU A 44 -12.42 18.62 32.88
N VAL A 45 -12.78 19.36 31.81
CA VAL A 45 -12.45 18.97 30.43
C VAL A 45 -10.96 19.10 30.19
N LEU A 46 -10.35 20.23 30.57
CA LEU A 46 -8.91 20.47 30.43
C LEU A 46 -8.06 19.51 31.27
N ARG A 47 -8.59 19.03 32.40
CA ARG A 47 -7.97 17.96 33.22
C ARG A 47 -8.21 16.54 32.68
N ASN A 48 -8.83 16.40 31.52
CA ASN A 48 -9.07 15.13 30.85
C ASN A 48 -10.02 14.19 31.63
N ARG A 49 -10.97 14.74 32.41
CA ARG A 49 -11.86 13.96 33.30
C ARG A 49 -13.24 13.65 32.70
N VAL A 50 -13.70 14.44 31.73
CA VAL A 50 -15.03 14.28 31.11
C VAL A 50 -15.00 13.24 29.99
N ILE A 51 -14.15 13.47 28.98
CA ILE A 51 -13.89 12.53 27.89
C ILE A 51 -12.37 12.36 27.82
N PRO A 52 -11.81 11.19 28.16
CA PRO A 52 -10.36 11.03 28.21
C PRO A 52 -9.79 10.88 26.79
N LEU A 53 -8.87 11.77 26.42
CA LEU A 53 -8.02 11.66 25.22
C LEU A 53 -6.59 11.31 25.62
N LYS A 54 -5.90 10.48 24.84
CA LYS A 54 -4.50 10.08 25.13
C LYS A 54 -3.52 11.23 24.98
N ARG A 55 -3.83 12.18 24.10
CA ARG A 55 -3.02 13.40 23.88
C ARG A 55 -3.51 14.59 24.73
N GLY A 56 -4.57 14.41 25.51
CA GLY A 56 -5.14 15.41 26.40
C GLY A 56 -5.82 16.59 25.71
N TYR A 57 -6.09 17.62 26.50
CA TYR A 57 -6.75 18.85 26.08
C TYR A 57 -5.86 20.07 26.31
N VAL A 58 -5.94 21.02 25.39
CA VAL A 58 -5.29 22.33 25.49
C VAL A 58 -6.32 23.42 25.29
N GLY A 59 -6.46 24.28 26.28
CA GLY A 59 -7.23 25.50 26.27
C GLY A 59 -6.43 26.61 25.62
N VAL A 60 -7.08 27.36 24.73
CA VAL A 60 -6.49 28.53 24.07
C VAL A 60 -7.45 29.71 24.13
N VAL A 61 -6.89 30.89 24.33
CA VAL A 61 -7.60 32.17 24.24
C VAL A 61 -7.13 32.85 22.97
N CYS A 62 -8.06 33.06 22.04
CA CYS A 62 -7.76 33.71 20.77
C CYS A 62 -8.31 35.13 20.78
N ARG A 63 -7.66 36.03 20.03
CA ARG A 63 -8.14 37.40 19.85
C ARG A 63 -9.55 37.39 19.24
N GLY A 64 -10.49 38.10 19.88
CA GLY A 64 -11.82 38.32 19.32
C GLY A 64 -11.80 39.25 18.11
N GLN A 65 -12.95 39.40 17.43
CA GLN A 65 -13.04 40.22 16.20
C GLN A 65 -12.63 41.69 16.41
N ARG A 66 -12.92 42.29 17.57
CA ARG A 66 -12.51 43.66 17.91
C ARG A 66 -11.01 43.76 18.24
N GLN A 67 -10.54 42.90 19.14
CA GLN A 67 -9.12 42.84 19.55
C GLN A 67 -8.19 42.48 18.39
N ALA A 68 -8.65 41.71 17.40
CA ALA A 68 -7.86 41.36 16.23
C ALA A 68 -7.50 42.58 15.36
N ALA A 69 -8.32 43.63 15.37
CA ALA A 69 -8.08 44.88 14.64
C ALA A 69 -7.13 45.82 15.41
N GLU A 70 -7.15 45.78 16.75
CA GLU A 70 -6.46 46.74 17.60
C GLU A 70 -5.14 46.22 18.19
N MET A 71 -4.97 44.90 18.34
CA MET A 71 -3.84 44.30 19.06
C MET A 71 -2.95 43.45 18.17
N SER A 72 -1.64 43.46 18.43
CA SER A 72 -0.70 42.57 17.75
C SER A 72 -0.86 41.11 18.21
N ILE A 73 -0.36 40.16 17.41
CA ILE A 73 -0.35 38.73 17.80
C ILE A 73 0.48 38.52 19.07
N ARG A 74 1.59 39.25 19.22
CA ARG A 74 2.48 39.13 20.38
C ARG A 74 1.81 39.61 21.66
N ASP A 75 1.00 40.66 21.58
CA ASP A 75 0.28 41.17 22.74
C ASP A 75 -0.85 40.22 23.14
N GLY A 76 -1.56 39.64 22.16
CA GLY A 76 -2.56 38.60 22.42
C GLY A 76 -1.98 37.35 23.12
N LEU A 77 -0.75 36.94 22.78
CA LEU A 77 -0.08 35.83 23.47
C LEU A 77 0.28 36.16 24.93
N LYS A 78 0.69 37.40 25.20
CA LYS A 78 0.96 37.86 26.58
C LYS A 78 -0.30 37.95 27.42
N GLU A 79 -1.39 38.39 26.82
CA GLU A 79 -2.71 38.46 27.46
C GLU A 79 -3.22 37.05 27.78
N GLU A 80 -3.10 36.11 26.84
CA GLU A 80 -3.42 34.69 27.05
C GLU A 80 -2.61 34.11 28.22
N GLU A 81 -1.30 34.34 28.25
CA GLU A 81 -0.44 33.87 29.34
C GLU A 81 -0.85 34.47 30.69
N SER A 82 -1.19 35.77 30.69
CA SER A 82 -1.64 36.48 31.89
C SER A 82 -2.99 35.95 32.39
N PHE A 83 -3.93 35.67 31.48
CA PHE A 83 -5.24 35.08 31.78
C PHE A 83 -5.10 33.72 32.46
N PHE A 84 -4.31 32.80 31.90
CA PHE A 84 -4.15 31.48 32.48
C PHE A 84 -3.42 31.51 33.84
N ARG A 85 -2.54 32.49 34.07
CA ARG A 85 -1.84 32.67 35.36
C ARG A 85 -2.71 33.31 36.43
N SER A 86 -3.57 34.27 36.06
CA SER A 86 -4.42 35.00 37.00
C SER A 86 -5.69 34.23 37.37
N HIS A 87 -6.20 33.38 36.47
CA HIS A 87 -7.48 32.73 36.67
C HIS A 87 -7.42 31.59 37.72
N PRO A 88 -8.25 31.62 38.78
CA PRO A 88 -8.15 30.70 39.92
C PRO A 88 -8.34 29.22 39.54
N ALA A 89 -9.21 28.91 38.58
CA ALA A 89 -9.47 27.53 38.15
C ALA A 89 -8.38 26.94 37.23
N TYR A 90 -7.70 27.79 36.45
CA TYR A 90 -6.73 27.35 35.42
C TYR A 90 -5.27 27.53 35.82
N ARG A 91 -4.97 28.31 36.88
CA ARG A 91 -3.61 28.56 37.34
C ARG A 91 -2.79 27.29 37.59
N ALA A 92 -3.42 26.23 38.11
CA ALA A 92 -2.75 24.96 38.37
C ALA A 92 -2.31 24.22 37.08
N ILE A 93 -2.99 24.46 35.95
CA ILE A 93 -2.73 23.81 34.66
C ILE A 93 -2.09 24.74 33.63
N ALA A 94 -1.87 26.02 33.97
CA ALA A 94 -1.41 27.07 33.07
C ALA A 94 -0.14 26.71 32.26
N SER A 95 0.76 25.89 32.82
CA SER A 95 1.98 25.43 32.13
C SER A 95 1.73 24.51 30.93
N LYS A 96 0.54 23.90 30.85
CA LYS A 96 0.09 23.01 29.76
C LYS A 96 -1.01 23.63 28.90
N GLN A 97 -1.28 24.92 29.06
CA GLN A 97 -2.30 25.65 28.30
C GLN A 97 -1.66 26.71 27.39
N GLY A 98 -2.45 27.25 26.47
CA GLY A 98 -2.08 28.35 25.60
C GLY A 98 -1.52 27.93 24.24
N ILE A 99 -1.52 28.89 23.32
CA ILE A 99 -1.06 28.74 21.94
C ILE A 99 0.42 28.31 21.85
N PRO A 100 1.37 28.85 22.66
CA PRO A 100 2.77 28.43 22.59
C PRO A 100 2.96 26.95 22.95
N PHE A 101 2.23 26.47 23.97
CA PHE A 101 2.27 25.06 24.36
C PHE A 101 1.63 24.17 23.30
N LEU A 102 0.47 24.57 22.76
CA LEU A 102 -0.19 23.84 21.68
C LEU A 102 0.72 23.68 20.46
N ALA A 103 1.38 24.76 20.01
CA ALA A 103 2.30 24.72 18.89
C ALA A 103 3.47 23.75 19.13
N LYS A 104 4.08 23.79 20.32
CA LYS A 104 5.15 22.85 20.69
C LYS A 104 4.66 21.41 20.71
N MET A 105 3.49 21.15 21.28
CA MET A 105 2.90 19.81 21.35
C MET A 105 2.59 19.25 19.96
N LEU A 106 1.95 20.06 19.09
CA LEU A 106 1.64 19.66 17.72
C LEU A 106 2.91 19.38 16.91
N ASN A 107 3.96 20.20 17.05
CA ASN A 107 5.25 19.96 16.41
C ASN A 107 5.88 18.64 16.87
N GLN A 108 5.86 18.34 18.17
CA GLN A 108 6.39 17.08 18.71
C GLN A 108 5.63 15.87 18.17
N ILE A 109 4.29 15.95 18.15
CA ILE A 109 3.41 14.91 17.61
C ILE A 109 3.72 14.67 16.13
N LEU A 110 3.78 15.74 15.33
CA LEU A 110 4.03 15.66 13.89
C LEU A 110 5.41 15.06 13.61
N MET A 111 6.45 15.53 14.29
CA MET A 111 7.81 15.03 14.11
C MET A 111 7.95 13.56 14.50
N LYS A 112 7.23 13.12 15.55
CA LYS A 112 7.18 11.71 15.92
C LYS A 112 6.48 10.88 14.84
N HIS A 113 5.32 11.33 14.37
CA HIS A 113 4.56 10.64 13.34
C HIS A 113 5.33 10.51 12.03
N ILE A 114 6.02 11.57 11.58
CA ILE A 114 6.88 11.53 10.40
C ILE A 114 7.97 10.47 10.57
N ARG A 115 8.66 10.45 11.72
CA ARG A 115 9.72 9.46 11.98
C ARG A 115 9.21 8.02 11.97
N GLU A 116 8.00 7.78 12.46
CA GLU A 116 7.37 6.45 12.47
C GLU A 116 6.91 6.02 11.06
N ALA A 117 6.42 6.96 10.23
CA ALA A 117 5.91 6.67 8.90
C ALA A 117 7.01 6.54 7.81
N LEU A 118 8.17 7.17 8.00
CA LEU A 118 9.26 7.19 7.00
C LEU A 118 9.80 5.79 6.62
N PRO A 119 10.05 4.85 7.56
CA PRO A 119 10.54 3.52 7.21
C PRO A 119 9.55 2.72 6.36
N GLU A 120 8.26 2.77 6.70
CA GLU A 120 7.20 2.11 5.95
C GLU A 120 7.08 2.71 4.55
N LEU A 121 7.09 4.04 4.44
CA LEU A 121 7.03 4.74 3.16
C LEU A 121 8.21 4.35 2.26
N ARG A 122 9.43 4.32 2.81
CA ARG A 122 10.62 3.88 2.08
C ARG A 122 10.47 2.44 1.58
N SER A 123 10.05 1.51 2.44
CA SER A 123 9.83 0.11 2.06
C SER A 123 8.80 -0.01 0.94
N ARG A 124 7.70 0.73 1.02
CA ARG A 124 6.65 0.75 0.00
C ARG A 124 7.16 1.29 -1.33
N ILE A 125 7.95 2.36 -1.32
CA ILE A 125 8.58 2.92 -2.54
C ILE A 125 9.54 1.91 -3.16
N SER A 126 10.42 1.29 -2.36
CA SER A 126 11.35 0.27 -2.87
C SER A 126 10.62 -0.93 -3.49
N ARG A 127 9.51 -1.38 -2.88
CA ARG A 127 8.68 -2.45 -3.44
C ARG A 127 8.03 -2.05 -4.76
N LEU A 128 7.51 -0.82 -4.85
CA LEU A 128 6.93 -0.31 -6.08
C LEU A 128 7.98 -0.18 -7.18
N LEU A 129 9.17 0.35 -6.86
CA LEU A 129 10.30 0.44 -7.77
C LEU A 129 10.66 -0.95 -8.32
N GLN A 130 10.87 -1.94 -7.45
CA GLN A 130 11.22 -3.30 -7.87
C GLN A 130 10.14 -3.92 -8.77
N LYS A 131 8.86 -3.71 -8.45
CA LYS A 131 7.75 -4.19 -9.27
C LYS A 131 7.79 -3.54 -10.66
N THR A 132 7.96 -2.23 -10.72
CA THR A 132 8.01 -1.48 -11.98
C THR A 132 9.27 -1.83 -12.79
N GLU A 133 10.42 -2.05 -12.16
CA GLU A 133 11.64 -2.52 -12.83
C GLU A 133 11.48 -3.94 -13.39
N ALA A 134 10.83 -4.84 -12.63
CA ALA A 134 10.53 -6.17 -13.11
C ALA A 134 9.56 -6.13 -14.31
N GLU A 135 8.54 -5.29 -14.25
CA GLU A 135 7.62 -5.05 -15.37
C GLU A 135 8.34 -4.45 -16.57
N LEU A 136 9.22 -3.46 -16.35
CA LEU A 136 10.04 -2.86 -17.40
C LEU A 136 10.92 -3.89 -18.10
N ALA A 137 11.52 -4.81 -17.34
CA ALA A 137 12.31 -5.90 -17.90
C ALA A 137 11.50 -6.87 -18.78
N THR A 138 10.17 -6.96 -18.58
CA THR A 138 9.31 -7.78 -19.47
C THR A 138 9.06 -7.15 -20.83
N TYR A 139 9.13 -5.81 -20.93
CA TYR A 139 8.88 -5.09 -22.18
C TYR A 139 10.05 -5.20 -23.18
N GLY A 140 11.23 -5.65 -22.74
CA GLY A 140 12.36 -5.96 -23.61
C GLY A 140 13.56 -5.04 -23.40
N ASP A 141 14.60 -5.26 -24.23
CA ASP A 141 15.87 -4.56 -24.10
C ASP A 141 15.86 -3.25 -24.92
N PRO A 142 16.06 -2.06 -24.31
CA PRO A 142 16.12 -0.78 -25.03
C PRO A 142 17.19 -0.76 -26.13
N LEU A 143 18.20 -1.63 -26.04
CA LEU A 143 19.26 -1.76 -27.05
C LEU A 143 18.72 -2.27 -28.41
N LEU A 144 17.60 -2.99 -28.41
CA LEU A 144 16.91 -3.42 -29.63
C LEU A 144 16.14 -2.26 -30.30
N GLU A 145 15.77 -1.21 -29.58
CA GLU A 145 15.09 -0.04 -30.16
C GLU A 145 16.04 1.10 -30.53
N ALA A 146 17.08 1.35 -29.74
CA ALA A 146 17.92 2.53 -29.90
C ALA A 146 19.01 2.42 -31.00
N LYS A 147 19.39 1.20 -31.40
CA LYS A 147 20.47 0.95 -32.38
C LYS A 147 20.19 -0.15 -33.41
N ALA A 148 19.07 -0.87 -33.32
CA ALA A 148 18.84 -1.99 -34.22
C ALA A 148 18.25 -1.54 -35.55
N ASN A 149 18.95 -1.85 -36.63
CA ASN A 149 18.36 -1.99 -37.95
C ASN A 149 17.22 -3.02 -37.83
N PRO A 150 15.97 -2.74 -38.28
CA PRO A 150 14.83 -3.66 -38.16
C PRO A 150 15.13 -5.10 -38.63
N GLY A 151 16.05 -5.27 -39.58
CA GLY A 151 16.53 -6.58 -40.02
C GLY A 151 17.29 -7.38 -38.95
N ALA A 152 18.09 -6.73 -38.11
CA ALA A 152 18.81 -7.40 -37.02
C ALA A 152 17.85 -7.88 -35.91
N LEU A 153 16.80 -7.10 -35.65
CA LEU A 153 15.73 -7.44 -34.71
C LEU A 153 14.95 -8.68 -35.19
N LEU A 154 14.56 -8.70 -36.47
CA LEU A 154 13.91 -9.86 -37.08
C LEU A 154 14.81 -11.09 -37.06
N LEU A 155 16.09 -10.97 -37.41
CA LEU A 155 17.03 -12.08 -37.38
C LEU A 155 17.19 -12.64 -35.95
N HIS A 156 17.20 -11.77 -34.94
CA HIS A 156 17.22 -12.18 -33.54
C HIS A 156 15.97 -12.99 -33.16
N PHE A 157 14.77 -12.53 -33.54
CA PHE A 157 13.53 -13.27 -33.31
C PHE A 157 13.50 -14.63 -34.03
N PHE A 158 13.89 -14.68 -35.32
CA PHE A 158 13.97 -15.94 -36.06
C PHE A 158 14.98 -16.91 -35.46
N SER A 159 16.17 -16.42 -35.10
CA SER A 159 17.21 -17.26 -34.49
C SER A 159 16.82 -17.76 -33.10
N ARG A 160 16.05 -16.97 -32.34
CA ARG A 160 15.49 -17.40 -31.06
C ARG A 160 14.39 -18.44 -31.25
N PHE A 161 13.48 -18.24 -32.20
CA PHE A 161 12.44 -19.21 -32.54
C PHE A 161 13.04 -20.54 -33.01
N ALA A 162 14.00 -20.51 -33.93
CA ALA A 162 14.66 -21.71 -34.45
C ALA A 162 15.36 -22.50 -33.34
N ARG A 163 16.08 -21.83 -32.43
CA ARG A 163 16.68 -22.48 -31.25
C ARG A 163 15.64 -23.09 -30.33
N ASN A 164 14.59 -22.33 -29.97
CA ASN A 164 13.53 -22.84 -29.10
C ASN A 164 12.81 -24.05 -29.72
N PHE A 165 12.59 -24.04 -31.04
CA PHE A 165 11.98 -25.15 -31.76
C PHE A 165 12.90 -26.37 -31.80
N GLN A 166 14.20 -26.18 -32.02
CA GLN A 166 15.19 -27.25 -31.94
C GLN A 166 15.26 -27.84 -30.52
N ASP A 167 15.30 -26.99 -29.49
CA ASP A 167 15.28 -27.42 -28.09
C ASP A 167 13.98 -28.18 -27.75
N ALA A 168 12.86 -27.83 -28.37
CA ALA A 168 11.59 -28.54 -28.21
C ALA A 168 11.63 -29.95 -28.79
N ILE A 169 12.23 -30.10 -29.98
CA ILE A 169 12.41 -31.41 -30.64
C ILE A 169 13.48 -32.25 -29.93
N GLU A 170 14.52 -31.63 -29.38
CA GLU A 170 15.58 -32.33 -28.65
C GLU A 170 15.18 -32.67 -27.20
N GLY A 171 14.04 -32.18 -26.71
CA GLY A 171 13.56 -32.43 -25.35
C GLY A 171 14.32 -31.62 -24.29
N LYS A 172 15.00 -30.54 -24.68
CA LYS A 172 15.75 -29.64 -23.80
C LYS A 172 14.89 -28.53 -23.20
N LEU A 173 13.59 -28.50 -23.50
CA LEU A 173 12.67 -27.50 -22.95
C LEU A 173 12.57 -27.65 -21.42
N GLN A 174 13.34 -26.83 -20.72
CA GLN A 174 13.30 -26.69 -19.27
C GLN A 174 12.32 -25.55 -18.95
N ALA A 175 11.29 -25.89 -18.17
CA ALA A 175 10.36 -25.00 -17.46
C ALA A 175 8.99 -24.73 -18.13
N HIS A 176 7.95 -25.06 -17.35
CA HIS A 176 6.56 -24.56 -17.38
C HIS A 176 5.46 -25.32 -18.13
N HIS A 177 5.72 -26.46 -18.75
CA HIS A 177 4.64 -27.27 -19.34
C HIS A 177 4.23 -28.42 -18.41
N SER A 178 2.92 -28.53 -18.16
CA SER A 178 2.28 -29.51 -17.26
C SER A 178 2.83 -30.91 -17.45
N SER A 179 3.18 -31.59 -16.34
CA SER A 179 3.71 -32.97 -16.37
C SER A 179 2.69 -34.03 -16.83
N GLU A 180 1.51 -33.62 -17.30
CA GLU A 180 0.42 -34.51 -17.66
C GLU A 180 0.54 -35.06 -19.09
N GLN A 181 1.30 -34.41 -19.98
CA GLN A 181 1.42 -34.85 -21.37
C GLN A 181 2.86 -34.76 -21.90
N LEU A 182 3.30 -35.82 -22.56
CA LEU A 182 4.55 -35.82 -23.34
C LEU A 182 4.41 -34.84 -24.50
N MET A 183 5.38 -33.96 -24.68
CA MET A 183 5.41 -32.94 -25.73
C MET A 183 6.77 -32.92 -26.45
N GLY A 184 6.80 -32.29 -27.64
CA GLY A 184 8.02 -32.13 -28.43
C GLY A 184 8.70 -33.45 -28.77
N GLY A 185 10.03 -33.50 -28.59
CA GLY A 185 10.87 -34.66 -28.85
C GLY A 185 10.44 -35.94 -28.13
N ALA A 186 10.04 -35.82 -26.86
CA ALA A 186 9.63 -36.97 -26.07
C ALA A 186 8.35 -37.61 -26.63
N ARG A 187 7.40 -36.80 -27.15
CA ARG A 187 6.19 -37.31 -27.80
C ARG A 187 6.48 -37.96 -29.14
N ILE A 188 7.35 -37.33 -29.94
CA ILE A 188 7.78 -37.88 -31.24
C ILE A 188 8.46 -39.24 -31.01
N ASN A 189 9.36 -39.32 -30.02
CA ASN A 189 10.03 -40.56 -29.66
C ASN A 189 9.03 -41.65 -29.25
N PHE A 190 8.05 -41.32 -28.40
CA PHE A 190 6.98 -42.24 -27.98
C PHE A 190 6.18 -42.79 -29.18
N ILE A 191 5.81 -41.93 -30.13
CA ILE A 191 5.07 -42.37 -31.33
C ILE A 191 5.89 -43.38 -32.13
N PHE A 192 7.18 -43.12 -32.36
CA PHE A 192 8.02 -44.01 -33.16
C PHE A 192 8.42 -45.31 -32.46
N HIS A 193 8.69 -45.28 -31.16
CA HIS A 193 9.24 -46.45 -30.47
C HIS A 193 8.19 -47.29 -29.75
N ASP A 194 7.09 -46.69 -29.29
CA ASP A 194 6.05 -47.44 -28.58
C ASP A 194 4.85 -47.70 -29.48
N TRP A 195 4.27 -46.65 -30.07
CA TRP A 195 3.06 -46.81 -30.88
C TRP A 195 3.34 -47.52 -32.22
N TYR A 196 4.32 -47.04 -32.99
CA TYR A 196 4.63 -47.61 -34.30
C TYR A 196 5.20 -49.04 -34.20
N SER A 197 6.08 -49.31 -33.22
CA SER A 197 6.58 -50.67 -32.97
C SER A 197 5.46 -51.66 -32.65
N ARG A 198 4.45 -51.25 -31.86
CA ARG A 198 3.28 -52.10 -31.57
C ARG A 198 2.45 -52.35 -32.81
N ALA A 199 2.17 -51.30 -33.59
CA ALA A 199 1.41 -51.43 -34.84
C ALA A 199 2.11 -52.35 -35.85
N LEU A 200 3.44 -52.31 -35.93
CA LEU A 200 4.23 -53.25 -36.76
C LEU A 200 4.19 -54.69 -36.23
N ALA A 201 4.21 -54.88 -34.91
CA ALA A 201 4.15 -56.22 -34.31
C ALA A 201 2.76 -56.87 -34.44
N GLU A 202 1.70 -56.05 -34.48
CA GLU A 202 0.33 -56.51 -34.74
C GLU A 202 0.09 -56.81 -36.23
N PHE A 203 0.91 -56.28 -37.14
CA PHE A 203 0.80 -56.54 -38.56
C PHE A 203 1.31 -57.95 -38.88
N ASP A 204 0.41 -58.86 -39.27
CA ASP A 204 0.78 -60.19 -39.72
C ASP A 204 1.30 -60.15 -41.17
N PRO A 205 2.58 -60.44 -41.42
CA PRO A 205 3.15 -60.37 -42.77
C PRO A 205 2.58 -61.44 -43.72
N LEU A 206 1.86 -62.43 -43.21
CA LEU A 206 1.22 -63.49 -43.99
C LEU A 206 -0.31 -63.34 -44.02
N GLU A 207 -0.85 -62.24 -43.50
CA GLU A 207 -2.29 -61.97 -43.52
C GLU A 207 -2.78 -61.89 -44.97
N GLY A 208 -3.68 -62.80 -45.35
CA GLY A 208 -4.20 -62.90 -46.71
C GLY A 208 -3.34 -63.69 -47.70
N LEU A 209 -2.26 -64.35 -47.26
CA LEU A 209 -1.47 -65.28 -48.08
C LEU A 209 -1.70 -66.72 -47.62
N SER A 210 -2.57 -67.44 -48.33
CA SER A 210 -2.76 -68.87 -48.08
C SER A 210 -1.62 -69.71 -48.67
N ASP A 211 -1.36 -70.88 -48.09
CA ASP A 211 -0.41 -71.87 -48.62
C ASP A 211 -0.66 -72.20 -50.11
N HIS A 212 -1.90 -72.06 -50.57
CA HIS A 212 -2.26 -72.28 -51.97
C HIS A 212 -1.75 -71.17 -52.90
N GLU A 213 -1.85 -69.91 -52.49
CA GLU A 213 -1.36 -68.75 -53.26
C GLU A 213 0.17 -68.74 -53.31
N ILE A 214 0.83 -69.06 -52.19
CA ILE A 214 2.30 -69.20 -52.13
C ILE A 214 2.78 -70.28 -53.10
N ARG A 215 2.11 -71.44 -53.13
CA ARG A 215 2.44 -72.53 -54.07
C ARG A 215 2.15 -72.18 -55.53
N THR A 216 1.14 -71.34 -55.78
CA THR A 216 0.79 -70.90 -57.14
C THR A 216 1.82 -69.90 -57.67
N ALA A 217 2.38 -69.04 -56.82
CA ALA A 217 3.40 -68.06 -57.21
C ALA A 217 4.80 -68.66 -57.45
N ILE A 218 5.11 -69.84 -56.88
CA ILE A 218 6.40 -70.53 -57.06
C ILE A 218 6.47 -71.33 -58.37
N ARG A 219 5.31 -71.59 -59.00
CA ARG A 219 5.19 -72.42 -60.20
C ARG A 219 5.37 -71.62 -61.48
#